data_AF-A0A7V5KCM8-F1
#
_entry.id   AF-A0A7V5KCM8-F1
#
_cell.length_a   1.000
_cell.length_b   1.000
_cell.length_c   1.000
_cell.angle_alpha   90.00
_cell.angle_beta   90.00
_cell.angle_gamma   90.00
#
_symmetry.space_group_name_H-M   'P 1'
#
loop_
_entity.id
_entity.type
_entity.pdbx_description
1 polymer ?
#
loop_
_entity_poly.entity_id
_entity_poly.type
_entity_poly.pdbx_seq_one_letter_code
_entity_poly.pdbx_strand_id
1 'polypeptide(L)'
;IKYPRRSIIVKLPVRMDDGRFEMFTGYRVQHSTVRGPAKGGIRFHPKVDLDEVQALAAWMTWKCAVVNIPFGGGKGGICCDPLKMSESELERLTRRYTASFYDTFGPETDIPAPEQSNAEPDSR
;
A
#
# COMPACT_ATOMS: atom_id res chain seq x y z
N ILE A 1 -19.54 7.76 -3.74
CA ILE A 1 -18.26 7.93 -4.48
C ILE A 1 -17.96 6.58 -5.12
N LYS A 2 -17.92 6.50 -6.46
CA LYS A 2 -17.73 5.23 -7.20
C LYS A 2 -16.29 5.05 -7.70
N TYR A 3 -15.57 6.14 -7.92
CA TYR A 3 -14.22 6.12 -8.50
C TYR A 3 -13.22 6.74 -7.53
N PRO A 4 -11.99 6.21 -7.43
CA PRO A 4 -10.97 6.80 -6.59
C PRO A 4 -10.51 8.15 -7.14
N ARG A 5 -10.12 9.06 -6.25
CA ARG A 5 -9.51 10.35 -6.60
C ARG A 5 -8.20 10.16 -7.36
N ARG A 6 -7.37 9.21 -6.94
CA ARG A 6 -6.05 8.96 -7.53
C ARG A 6 -5.65 7.48 -7.35
N SER A 7 -5.15 6.87 -8.42
CA SER A 7 -4.53 5.55 -8.40
C SER A 7 -3.13 5.66 -9.00
N ILE A 8 -2.12 5.17 -8.30
CA ILE A 8 -0.72 5.27 -8.70
C ILE A 8 -0.11 3.86 -8.70
N ILE A 9 0.57 3.52 -9.79
CA ILE A 9 1.30 2.27 -9.96
C ILE A 9 2.77 2.60 -10.17
N VAL A 10 3.66 1.93 -9.44
CA VAL A 10 5.10 2.12 -9.53
C VAL A 10 5.82 0.80 -9.74
N LYS A 11 6.94 0.86 -10.47
CA LYS A 11 7.88 -0.25 -10.64
C LYS A 11 9.07 -0.03 -9.71
N LEU A 12 9.41 -1.06 -8.94
CA LEU A 12 10.36 -0.97 -7.83
C LEU A 12 11.52 -1.94 -8.09
N PRO A 13 12.61 -1.48 -8.73
CA PRO A 13 13.81 -2.29 -8.87
C PRO A 13 14.50 -2.39 -7.51
N VAL A 14 14.72 -3.62 -7.04
CA VAL A 14 15.40 -3.92 -5.78
C VAL A 14 16.53 -4.89 -6.04
N ARG A 15 17.71 -4.60 -5.50
CA ARG A 15 18.84 -5.53 -5.49
C ARG A 15 18.62 -6.55 -4.37
N MET A 16 18.55 -7.82 -4.71
CA MET A 16 18.40 -8.95 -3.79
C MET A 16 19.73 -9.30 -3.11
N ASP A 17 19.72 -10.19 -2.12
CA ASP A 17 20.91 -10.64 -1.39
C ASP A 17 21.88 -11.43 -2.26
N ASP A 18 21.38 -12.19 -3.24
CA ASP A 18 22.19 -12.91 -4.23
C ASP A 18 22.83 -12.00 -5.29
N GLY A 19 22.58 -10.69 -5.20
CA GLY A 19 23.08 -9.68 -6.12
C GLY A 19 22.24 -9.47 -7.38
N ARG A 20 21.21 -10.27 -7.63
CA ARG A 20 20.28 -10.06 -8.75
C ARG A 20 19.41 -8.83 -8.51
N PHE A 21 18.89 -8.25 -9.59
CA PHE A 21 17.83 -7.24 -9.49
C PHE A 21 16.48 -7.87 -9.77
N GLU A 22 15.53 -7.62 -8.90
CA GLU A 22 14.13 -8.05 -9.05
C GLU A 22 13.23 -6.82 -9.16
N MET A 23 12.20 -6.92 -9.99
CA MET A 23 11.27 -5.82 -10.27
C MET A 23 9.93 -6.09 -9.60
N PHE A 24 9.61 -5.32 -8.56
CA PHE A 24 8.32 -5.42 -7.87
C PHE A 24 7.34 -4.38 -8.40
N THR A 25 6.04 -4.63 -8.21
CA THR A 25 4.99 -3.67 -8.53
C THR A 25 4.37 -3.15 -7.24
N GLY A 26 4.37 -1.84 -7.06
CA GLY A 26 3.73 -1.15 -5.95
C GLY A 26 2.50 -0.38 -6.39
N TYR A 27 1.51 -0.30 -5.50
CA TYR A 27 0.24 0.40 -5.71
C TYR A 27 -0.01 1.36 -4.56
N ARG A 28 -0.51 2.56 -4.87
CA ARG A 28 -1.15 3.44 -3.88
C ARG A 28 -2.42 4.03 -4.47
N VAL A 29 -3.54 3.83 -3.78
CA VAL A 29 -4.84 4.38 -4.14
C VAL A 29 -5.31 5.32 -3.05
N GLN A 30 -5.71 6.52 -3.46
CA GLN A 30 -6.41 7.51 -2.65
C GLN A 30 -7.85 7.57 -3.15
N HIS A 31 -8.77 6.95 -2.42
CA HIS A 31 -10.17 6.90 -2.83
C HIS A 31 -10.88 8.24 -2.59
N SER A 32 -10.73 8.81 -1.39
CA SER A 32 -11.32 10.10 -1.03
C SER A 32 -10.46 10.85 -0.03
N THR A 33 -10.42 12.17 -0.14
CA THR A 33 -9.76 13.10 0.79
C THR A 33 -10.72 14.20 1.27
N VAL A 34 -12.04 13.99 1.12
CA VAL A 34 -13.06 15.03 1.38
C VAL A 34 -13.14 15.41 2.86
N ARG A 35 -12.94 14.44 3.77
CA ARG A 35 -13.03 14.64 5.23
C ARG A 35 -11.68 14.90 5.91
N GLY A 36 -10.59 14.93 5.14
CA GLY A 36 -9.22 15.00 5.62
C GLY A 36 -8.25 14.17 4.79
N PRO A 37 -6.98 14.04 5.21
CA PRO A 37 -5.96 13.31 4.47
C PRO A 37 -6.34 11.83 4.29
N ALA A 38 -5.87 11.23 3.20
CA ALA A 38 -6.09 9.81 2.97
C ALA A 38 -5.38 8.98 4.06
N LYS A 39 -6.07 7.99 4.60
CA LYS A 39 -5.51 7.06 5.59
C LYS A 39 -5.68 5.63 5.13
N GLY A 40 -4.60 4.86 5.18
CA GLY A 40 -4.70 3.41 5.19
C GLY A 40 -3.39 2.66 4.92
N GLY A 41 -3.48 1.36 5.16
CA GLY A 41 -2.37 0.43 5.25
C GLY A 41 -1.59 0.21 3.94
N ILE A 42 -0.44 -0.44 4.05
CA ILE A 42 0.34 -0.97 2.92
C ILE A 42 0.42 -2.48 3.08
N ARG A 43 -0.13 -3.23 2.11
CA ARG A 43 -0.15 -4.70 2.12
C ARG A 43 1.02 -5.30 1.35
N PHE A 44 1.70 -6.28 1.92
CA PHE A 44 2.72 -7.08 1.25
C PHE A 44 2.12 -8.46 0.99
N HIS A 45 1.83 -8.79 -0.27
CA HIS A 45 1.26 -10.10 -0.62
C HIS A 45 1.49 -10.41 -2.11
N PRO A 46 1.76 -11.68 -2.49
CA PRO A 46 2.09 -12.03 -3.88
C PRO A 46 0.93 -11.86 -4.87
N LYS A 47 -0.32 -11.76 -4.36
CA LYS A 47 -1.52 -11.57 -5.17
C LYS A 47 -2.12 -10.16 -5.08
N VAL A 48 -1.38 -9.17 -4.55
CA VAL A 48 -1.90 -7.78 -4.57
C VAL A 48 -2.03 -7.31 -6.01
N ASP A 49 -3.23 -6.87 -6.36
CA ASP A 49 -3.52 -6.18 -7.62
C ASP A 49 -4.16 -4.81 -7.38
N LEU A 50 -4.38 -4.06 -8.46
CA LEU A 50 -4.94 -2.72 -8.37
C LEU A 50 -6.40 -2.73 -7.90
N ASP A 51 -7.19 -3.71 -8.32
CA ASP A 51 -8.64 -3.75 -8.06
C ASP A 51 -8.91 -4.05 -6.57
N GLU A 52 -8.14 -4.97 -5.99
CA GLU A 52 -8.14 -5.24 -4.56
C GLU A 52 -7.79 -3.98 -3.75
N VAL A 53 -6.71 -3.27 -4.14
CA VAL A 53 -6.26 -2.06 -3.44
C VAL A 53 -7.30 -0.94 -3.56
N GLN A 54 -7.95 -0.79 -4.73
CA GLN A 54 -9.03 0.18 -4.92
C GLN A 54 -10.24 -0.13 -4.05
N ALA A 55 -10.67 -1.39 -4.00
CA ALA A 55 -11.76 -1.82 -3.15
C ALA A 55 -11.44 -1.48 -1.69
N LEU A 56 -10.28 -1.92 -1.18
CA LEU A 56 -9.86 -1.68 0.20
C LEU A 56 -9.73 -0.17 0.54
N ALA A 57 -9.29 0.66 -0.39
CA ALA A 57 -9.25 2.12 -0.21
C ALA A 57 -10.66 2.74 -0.10
N ALA A 58 -11.62 2.22 -0.86
CA ALA A 58 -13.02 2.60 -0.74
C ALA A 58 -13.59 2.20 0.64
N TRP A 59 -13.30 0.98 1.11
CA TRP A 59 -13.66 0.54 2.46
C TRP A 59 -13.06 1.45 3.55
N MET A 60 -11.81 1.90 3.40
CA MET A 60 -11.20 2.85 4.34
C MET A 60 -11.95 4.19 4.37
N THR A 61 -12.48 4.67 3.24
CA THR A 61 -13.28 5.90 3.20
C THR A 61 -14.55 5.75 4.03
N TRP A 62 -15.28 4.64 3.83
CA TRP A 62 -16.53 4.39 4.55
C TRP A 62 -16.29 4.11 6.02
N LYS A 63 -15.27 3.31 6.36
CA LYS A 63 -14.87 3.06 7.73
C LYS A 63 -14.61 4.37 8.49
N CYS A 64 -13.79 5.26 7.93
CA CYS A 64 -13.47 6.54 8.55
C CYS A 64 -14.70 7.44 8.71
N ALA A 65 -15.62 7.40 7.74
CA ALA A 65 -16.90 8.12 7.80
C ALA A 65 -17.81 7.59 8.90
N VAL A 66 -17.99 6.27 8.99
CA VAL A 66 -18.89 5.61 9.97
C VAL A 66 -18.42 5.86 11.40
N VAL A 67 -17.12 5.75 11.68
CA VAL A 67 -16.58 5.98 13.04
C VAL A 67 -16.25 7.45 13.32
N ASN A 68 -16.67 8.36 12.43
CA ASN A 68 -16.53 9.81 12.53
C ASN A 68 -15.09 10.32 12.83
N ILE A 69 -14.07 9.71 12.22
CA ILE A 69 -12.68 10.21 12.29
C ILE A 69 -12.37 11.11 11.08
N PRO A 70 -11.59 12.19 11.22
CA PRO A 70 -11.36 13.20 10.18
C PRO A 70 -10.32 12.73 9.14
N PHE A 71 -10.55 11.56 8.57
CA PHE A 71 -9.71 10.98 7.53
C PHE A 71 -10.52 10.59 6.30
N GLY A 72 -9.86 10.68 5.16
CA GLY A 72 -10.26 10.06 3.92
C GLY A 72 -9.95 8.56 3.90
N GLY A 73 -9.99 7.96 2.72
CA GLY A 73 -9.62 6.56 2.52
C GLY A 73 -8.49 6.41 1.54
N GLY A 74 -7.43 5.75 1.97
CA GLY A 74 -6.33 5.31 1.13
C GLY A 74 -5.98 3.86 1.39
N LYS A 75 -5.26 3.24 0.47
CA LYS A 75 -4.68 1.91 0.65
C LYS A 75 -3.51 1.76 -0.31
N GLY A 76 -2.48 1.04 0.09
CA GLY A 76 -1.40 0.67 -0.79
C GLY A 76 -1.08 -0.81 -0.69
N GLY A 77 -0.24 -1.27 -1.60
CA GLY A 77 0.29 -2.62 -1.52
C GLY A 77 1.44 -2.85 -2.47
N ILE A 78 2.17 -3.93 -2.22
CA ILE A 78 3.32 -4.36 -2.99
C ILE A 78 3.11 -5.84 -3.33
N CYS A 79 3.21 -6.16 -4.62
CA CYS A 79 3.16 -7.53 -5.11
C CYS A 79 4.51 -8.20 -4.82
N CYS A 80 4.64 -8.80 -3.65
CA CYS A 80 5.83 -9.52 -3.17
C CYS A 80 5.44 -10.59 -2.14
N ASP A 81 6.26 -11.62 -1.99
CA ASP A 81 6.09 -12.65 -0.96
C ASP A 81 7.08 -12.40 0.19
N PRO A 82 6.64 -11.77 1.31
CA PRO A 82 7.55 -11.42 2.39
C PRO A 82 8.15 -12.65 3.10
N LEU A 83 7.56 -13.83 2.95
CA LEU A 83 8.08 -15.07 3.55
C LEU A 83 9.27 -15.63 2.77
N LYS A 84 9.49 -15.19 1.52
CA LYS A 84 10.60 -15.61 0.67
C LYS A 84 11.72 -14.58 0.59
N MET A 85 11.61 -13.50 1.35
CA MET A 85 12.56 -12.38 1.34
C MET A 85 13.25 -12.29 2.68
N SER A 86 14.52 -11.91 2.67
CA SER A 86 15.22 -11.56 3.91
C SER A 86 14.74 -10.22 4.48
N GLU A 87 15.02 -9.96 5.75
CA GLU A 87 14.69 -8.67 6.37
C GLU A 87 15.35 -7.49 5.64
N SER A 88 16.57 -7.68 5.14
CA SER A 88 17.32 -6.65 4.42
C SER A 88 16.73 -6.37 3.03
N GLU A 89 16.20 -7.39 2.36
CA GLU A 89 15.48 -7.25 1.09
C GLU A 89 14.14 -6.54 1.28
N LEU A 90 13.41 -6.91 2.34
CA LEU A 90 12.16 -6.25 2.73
C LEU A 90 12.37 -4.78 3.09
N GLU A 91 13.44 -4.46 3.82
CA GLU A 91 13.79 -3.08 4.14
C GLU A 91 14.08 -2.29 2.86
N ARG A 92 14.92 -2.82 1.96
CA ARG A 92 15.25 -2.17 0.66
C ARG A 92 14.00 -1.94 -0.18
N LEU A 93 13.12 -2.93 -0.26
CA LEU A 93 11.85 -2.83 -0.97
C LEU A 93 10.95 -1.75 -0.35
N THR A 94 10.81 -1.74 0.98
CA THR A 94 9.98 -0.76 1.70
C THR A 94 10.50 0.66 1.54
N ARG A 95 11.82 0.87 1.61
CA ARG A 95 12.46 2.17 1.35
C ARG A 95 12.22 2.62 -0.08
N ARG A 96 12.40 1.72 -1.05
CA ARG A 96 12.19 2.03 -2.48
C ARG A 96 10.72 2.37 -2.78
N TYR A 97 9.79 1.64 -2.18
CA TYR A 97 8.36 1.93 -2.25
C TYR A 97 8.08 3.33 -1.70
N THR A 98 8.53 3.61 -0.47
CA THR A 98 8.27 4.90 0.20
C THR A 98 8.84 6.07 -0.58
N ALA A 99 10.07 5.93 -1.10
CA ALA A 99 10.70 6.96 -1.93
C ALA A 99 9.94 7.21 -3.23
N SER A 100 9.31 6.19 -3.82
CA SER A 100 8.53 6.32 -5.06
C SER A 100 7.21 7.09 -4.87
N PHE A 101 6.78 7.27 -3.62
CA PHE A 101 5.57 8.00 -3.25
C PHE A 101 5.85 9.28 -2.46
N TYR A 102 7.08 9.80 -2.52
CA TYR A 102 7.49 11.00 -1.79
C TYR A 102 6.54 12.19 -2.00
N ASP A 103 6.14 12.47 -3.25
CA ASP A 103 5.22 13.57 -3.58
C ASP A 103 3.74 13.29 -3.22
N THR A 104 3.45 12.07 -2.80
CA THR A 104 2.09 11.62 -2.47
C THR A 104 1.88 11.56 -0.97
N PHE A 105 2.86 11.04 -0.24
CA PHE A 105 2.81 10.91 1.22
C PHE A 105 3.07 12.24 1.90
N GLY A 106 2.38 12.45 3.01
CA GLY A 106 2.51 13.67 3.79
C GLY A 106 1.48 13.71 4.92
N PRO A 107 1.78 14.42 6.02
CA PRO A 107 0.90 14.49 7.18
C PRO A 107 -0.48 15.07 6.84
N GLU A 108 -0.52 16.02 5.89
CA GLU A 108 -1.74 16.70 5.47
C GLU A 108 -2.35 16.12 4.18
N THR A 109 -1.71 15.12 3.57
CA THR A 109 -2.14 14.57 2.27
C THR A 109 -2.51 13.10 2.36
N ASP A 110 -1.57 12.24 2.73
CA ASP A 110 -1.74 10.80 2.76
C ASP A 110 -0.80 10.15 3.78
N ILE A 111 -1.41 9.54 4.79
CA ILE A 111 -0.72 8.98 5.93
C ILE A 111 -0.79 7.44 5.82
N PRO A 112 0.28 6.77 5.34
CA PRO A 112 0.32 5.32 5.31
C PRO A 112 0.27 4.72 6.73
N ALA A 113 -0.10 3.46 6.83
CA ALA A 113 -0.01 2.67 8.06
C ALA A 113 0.59 1.29 7.73
N PRO A 114 1.17 0.60 8.71
CA PRO A 114 1.36 -0.83 8.58
C PRO A 114 0.00 -1.50 8.43
N GLU A 115 -0.08 -2.46 7.51
CA GLU A 115 -1.16 -3.44 7.50
C GLU A 115 -0.60 -4.75 8.01
N GLN A 116 -1.35 -5.41 8.86
CA GLN A 116 -1.04 -6.77 9.26
C GLN A 116 -1.29 -7.64 8.03
N SER A 117 -0.22 -7.97 7.29
CA SER A 117 -0.29 -9.09 6.37
C SER A 117 -0.55 -10.30 7.25
N ASN A 118 -1.72 -10.93 7.13
CA ASN A 118 -1.91 -12.26 7.67
C ASN A 118 -0.91 -13.14 6.93
N ALA A 119 0.29 -13.30 7.48
CA ALA A 119 1.19 -14.39 7.18
C ALA A 119 0.66 -15.65 7.87
N GLU A 120 -0.66 -15.85 7.86
CA GLU A 120 -1.21 -17.17 8.10
C GLU A 120 -0.84 -17.97 6.85
N PRO A 121 -0.11 -19.09 6.97
CA PRO A 121 -0.05 -20.02 5.88
C PRO A 121 -1.50 -20.37 5.56
N ASP A 122 -1.89 -20.24 4.29
CA ASP A 122 -3.19 -20.67 3.77
C ASP A 122 -3.32 -22.18 4.02
N SER A 123 -3.71 -22.55 5.24
CA SER A 123 -4.06 -23.89 5.64
C SER A 123 -5.54 -24.03 5.30
N ARG A 124 -5.78 -24.51 4.07
CA ARG A 124 -6.95 -25.26 3.61
C ARG A 124 -8.26 -25.06 4.38
#